data_AF-A0A9D7DED4-F1
#
_entry.id   AF-A0A9D7DED4-F1
#
_cell.length_a   1.000
_cell.length_b   1.000
_cell.length_c   1.000
_cell.angle_alpha   90.00
_cell.angle_beta   90.00
_cell.angle_gamma   90.00
#
_symmetry.space_group_name_H-M   'P 1'
#
loop_
_entity.id
_entity.type
_entity.pdbx_description
1 polymer ?
#
loop_
_entity_poly.entity_id
_entity_poly.type
_entity_poly.pdbx_seq_one_letter_code
_entity_poly.pdbx_strand_id
1 'polypeptide(L)' 'MDSFWYEIKRLETWPNGTAIVSGMGHMMSDSTASTYWSSNVFIKTEGLWKAVSSHVSGGEGDEEVKAAPSHP' A
#
# COMPACT_ATOMS: atom_id res chain seq x y z
N MET A 1 -4.89 -12.53 -12.91
CA MET A 1 -3.91 -11.47 -13.25
C MET A 1 -3.57 -10.79 -11.95
N ASP A 2 -2.30 -10.75 -11.62
CA ASP A 2 -1.88 -10.13 -10.37
C ASP A 2 -2.01 -8.61 -10.50
N SER A 3 -2.54 -7.98 -9.47
CA SER A 3 -2.73 -6.54 -9.43
C SER A 3 -2.37 -5.98 -8.07
N PHE A 4 -1.81 -4.78 -8.09
CA PHE A 4 -1.48 -4.03 -6.89
C PHE A 4 -1.93 -2.59 -7.07
N TRP A 5 -2.62 -2.05 -6.07
CA TRP A 5 -2.89 -0.62 -5.99
C TRP A 5 -2.75 -0.14 -4.55
N TYR A 6 -2.46 1.15 -4.41
CA TYR A 6 -2.26 1.79 -3.13
C TYR A 6 -3.23 2.95 -2.97
N GLU A 7 -4.08 2.88 -1.96
CA GLU A 7 -4.98 3.96 -1.59
C GLU A 7 -4.30 4.90 -0.60
N ILE A 8 -3.96 6.10 -1.05
CA ILE A 8 -3.35 7.13 -0.20
C ILE A 8 -4.43 7.71 0.71
N LYS A 9 -4.25 7.54 2.03
CA LYS A 9 -5.13 8.12 3.07
C LYS A 9 -4.56 9.39 3.68
N ARG A 10 -3.23 9.51 3.72
CA ARG A 10 -2.49 10.71 4.12
C ARG A 10 -1.32 10.93 3.19
N LEU A 11 -1.21 12.15 2.66
CA LEU A 11 -0.03 12.65 1.99
C LEU A 11 0.25 14.03 2.54
N GLU A 12 1.42 14.22 3.12
CA GLU A 12 1.86 15.51 3.62
C GLU A 12 3.34 15.71 3.32
N THR A 13 3.69 16.91 2.88
CA THR A 13 5.06 17.32 2.59
C THR A 13 5.37 18.58 3.39
N TRP A 14 6.56 18.65 3.97
CA TRP A 14 7.00 19.81 4.74
C TRP A 14 8.14 20.57 4.03
N PRO A 15 8.27 21.89 4.27
CA PRO A 15 9.28 22.72 3.59
C PRO A 15 10.72 22.29 3.82
N ASN A 16 11.01 21.61 4.92
CA ASN A 16 12.33 21.07 5.25
C ASN A 16 12.70 19.80 4.44
N GLY A 17 11.87 19.42 3.47
CA GLY A 17 12.14 18.26 2.62
C GLY A 17 11.84 16.94 3.30
N THR A 18 10.95 16.91 4.29
CA THR A 18 10.37 15.65 4.78
C THR A 18 8.99 15.43 4.17
N ALA A 19 8.56 14.18 4.08
CA ALA A 19 7.20 13.84 3.70
C ALA A 19 6.74 12.56 4.39
N ILE A 20 5.43 12.40 4.50
CA ILE A 20 4.80 11.15 4.92
C ILE A 20 3.78 10.74 3.86
N VAL A 21 3.75 9.44 3.58
CA VAL A 21 2.68 8.80 2.79
C VAL A 21 2.16 7.63 3.60
N SER A 22 0.88 7.69 3.98
CA SER A 22 0.20 6.61 4.69
C SER A 22 -1.07 6.22 3.96
N GLY A 23 -1.45 4.96 4.06
CA GLY A 23 -2.49 4.40 3.21
C GLY A 23 -2.57 2.89 3.29
N MET A 24 -3.39 2.34 2.41
CA MET A 24 -3.68 0.91 2.32
C MET A 24 -3.17 0.36 1.00
N GLY A 25 -2.36 -0.69 1.05
CA GLY A 25 -2.03 -1.48 -0.12
C GLY A 25 -3.01 -2.61 -0.30
N HIS A 26 -3.42 -2.83 -1.54
CA HIS A 26 -4.27 -3.94 -1.94
C HIS A 26 -3.51 -4.78 -2.96
N MET A 27 -3.47 -6.08 -2.74
CA MET A 27 -2.82 -7.02 -3.62
C MET A 27 -3.82 -8.12 -3.97
N MET A 28 -3.97 -8.38 -5.27
CA MET A 28 -4.68 -9.55 -5.78
C MET A 28 -3.63 -10.42 -6.44
N SER A 29 -3.50 -11.66 -5.99
CA SER A 29 -2.64 -12.67 -6.60
C SER A 29 -3.45 -13.94 -6.77
N ASP A 30 -3.54 -14.44 -8.00
CA ASP A 30 -4.44 -15.56 -8.35
C ASP A 30 -5.89 -15.37 -7.86
N SER A 31 -6.26 -16.01 -6.75
CA SER A 31 -7.57 -15.96 -6.09
C SER A 31 -7.49 -15.43 -4.64
N THR A 32 -6.34 -14.89 -4.23
CA THR A 32 -6.15 -14.34 -2.89
C THR A 32 -6.14 -12.82 -2.96
N ALA A 33 -7.00 -12.21 -2.15
CA ALA A 33 -6.99 -10.78 -1.89
C ALA A 33 -6.33 -10.55 -0.53
N SER A 34 -5.34 -9.66 -0.49
CA SER A 34 -4.69 -9.25 0.75
C SER A 34 -4.65 -7.73 0.84
N THR A 35 -4.84 -7.22 2.06
CA THR A 35 -4.72 -5.79 2.36
C THR A 35 -3.69 -5.56 3.44
N TYR A 36 -2.98 -4.45 3.34
CA TYR A 36 -2.07 -4.02 4.39
C TYR A 36 -2.14 -2.51 4.57
N TRP A 37 -1.84 -2.05 5.77
CA TRP A 37 -1.65 -0.64 6.07
C TRP A 37 -0.18 -0.32 6.06
N SER A 38 0.20 0.81 5.49
CA SER A 38 1.58 1.29 5.59
C SER A 38 1.65 2.77 5.92
N SER A 39 2.74 3.14 6.58
CA SER A 39 3.15 4.52 6.80
C SER A 39 4.62 4.66 6.43
N ASN A 40 4.92 5.52 5.47
CA ASN A 40 6.24 5.70 4.90
C ASN A 40 6.70 7.14 5.14
N VAL A 41 7.91 7.31 5.66
CA VAL A 41 8.56 8.61 5.84
C VAL A 41 9.63 8.78 4.79
N PHE A 42 9.65 9.95 4.15
CA PHE A 42 10.61 10.30 3.11
C PHE A 42 11.42 11.52 3.52
N ILE A 43 12.68 11.55 3.08
CA ILE A 43 13.54 12.72 3.15
C ILE A 43 14.03 13.03 1.73
N LYS A 44 14.01 14.31 1.36
CA LYS A 44 14.54 14.81 0.09
C LYS A 44 16.02 15.15 0.27
N THR A 45 16.87 14.41 -0.44
CA THR A 45 18.33 14.65 -0.48
C THR A 45 18.74 14.87 -1.93
N GLU A 46 19.51 15.92 -2.23
CA GLU A 46 19.98 16.22 -3.59
C GLU A 46 18.84 16.29 -4.62
N GLY A 47 17.70 16.83 -4.19
CA GLY A 47 16.51 16.93 -5.05
C GLY A 47 15.67 15.64 -5.17
N LEU A 48 16.14 14.52 -4.61
CA LEU A 48 15.50 13.21 -4.73
C LEU A 48 14.85 12.77 -3.41
N TRP A 49 13.60 12.32 -3.47
CA TRP A 49 12.91 11.71 -2.33
C TRP A 49 13.43 10.30 -2.10
N LYS A 50 13.83 10.00 -0.87
CA LYS A 50 14.24 8.66 -0.44
C LYS A 50 13.36 8.25 0.74
N ALA A 51 12.80 7.05 0.70
CA ALA A 51 12.13 6.47 1.85
C ALA A 51 13.19 6.16 2.92
N VAL A 52 12.99 6.66 4.13
CA VAL A 52 13.92 6.47 5.26
C VAL A 52 13.32 5.63 6.38
N SER A 53 12.00 5.47 6.38
CA SER A 53 11.29 4.56 7.28
C SER A 53 10.01 4.08 6.62
N SER A 54 9.68 2.82 6.86
CA SER A 54 8.43 2.19 6.45
C SER A 54 7.95 1.33 7.59
N HIS A 55 6.70 1.53 8.00
CA HIS A 55 6.00 0.64 8.91
C HIS A 55 4.82 0.03 8.16
N VAL A 56 4.73 -1.29 8.18
CA VAL A 56 3.68 -2.07 7.51
C VAL A 56 3.04 -3.00 8.53
N SER A 57 1.71 -3.05 8.51
CA SER A 57 0.93 -3.99 9.30
C SER A 57 -0.12 -4.66 8.41
N GLY A 58 -0.35 -5.97 8.60
CA GLY A 58 -1.44 -6.66 7.93
C GLY A 58 -2.79 -6.02 8.24
N GLY A 59 -3.68 -5.96 7.26
CA GLY A 59 -5.08 -5.63 7.46
C GLY A 59 -5.89 -6.88 7.79
N GLU A 60 -6.99 -6.73 8.53
CA GLU A 60 -8.00 -7.79 8.65
C GLU A 60 -8.74 -7.90 7.31
N GLY A 61 -8.33 -8.84 6.45
CA GLY A 61 -8.97 -9.02 5.14
C GLY A 61 -8.25 -9.97 4.19
N ASP A 62 -7.45 -10.92 4.69
CA ASP A 62 -7.00 -12.05 3.86
C ASP A 62 -8.21 -12.96 3.60
N GLU A 63 -9.03 -12.58 2.62
CA GLU A 63 -10.14 -13.39 2.15
C GLU A 63 -9.71 -14.16 0.91
N GLU A 64 -9.88 -15.48 0.94
CA GLU A 64 -9.86 -16.30 -0.26
C GLU A 64 -11.05 -15.88 -1.13
N VAL A 65 -10.78 -15.27 -2.28
CA VAL A 65 -11.81 -14.92 -3.26
C VAL A 65 -12.26 -16.24 -3.88
N LYS A 66 -13.35 -16.81 -3.36
CA LYS A 66 -13.96 -18.01 -3.94
C LYS A 66 -14.26 -17.76 -5.41
N ALA A 67 -13.69 -18.60 -6.28
CA ALA A 67 -14.02 -18.61 -7.70
C ALA A 67 -15.54 -18.66 -7.87
N ALA A 68 -16.09 -17.77 -8.70
CA ALA A 68 -17.50 -17.79 -9.03
C ALA A 68 -17.87 -19.18 -9.60
N PRO A 69 -19.01 -19.78 -9.21
CA PRO A 69 -19.41 -21.07 -9.73
C PRO A 69 -19.56 -20.96 -11.25
N SER A 70 -18.88 -21.84 -11.99
CA SER A 70 -19.10 -21.98 -13.43
C SER A 70 -20.57 -22.39 -13.62
N HIS A 71 -21.37 -21.53 -14.25
CA HIS A 71 -22.74 -21.85 -14.58
C HIS A 71 -22.80 -23.08 -15.53
N PRO A 72 -23.81 -23.96 -15.36
CA PRO A 72 -23.97 -25.18 -16.14
C PRO A 72 -24.29 -24.94 -17.62
#